data_AF-A0A957DEA2-F1
#
_entry.id   AF-A0A957DEA2-F1
#
_cell.length_a   1.000
_cell.length_b   1.000
_cell.length_c   1.000
_cell.angle_alpha   90.00
_cell.angle_beta   90.00
_cell.angle_gamma   90.00
#
_symmetry.space_group_name_H-M   'P 1'
#
loop_
_entity.id
_entity.type
_entity.pdbx_description
1 polymer ?
#
loop_
_entity_poly.entity_id
_entity_poly.type
_entity_poly.pdbx_seq_one_letter_code
_entity_poly.pdbx_strand_id
1 'polypeptide(L)'
;MANRLLFQLEIDGPERAETLALPPGVTRLGRVAGNDLELPHHFVSGRHAQIVCDESSCVLTDLGSTNGTVVDGEKLPPQTPRPLTEGTAVQIGPYRLVLRVSTVAEPEPEPEPEAAPPIVVAPSAGEVMPASSPPIPVIATPPPPPTPPSPPAIPADPAAPPPGLTHHSERLLNYLPAIYHTDFMARFLGIFESILTPIEWTVDNFDLYLDSSSAPADFLPWLANWYAMSFDTSWSETQRRAFLAEAYDLYARRGTRAALQRVLQIYTGARAEIVDQEADQDPFVFTVRLPMPANQVNRALIEQLIDMHKPAHASYRLLFAQG
;
A
#
# COMPACT_ATOMS: atom_id res chain seq x y z
N MET A 1 29.31 34.40 8.75
CA MET A 1 27.85 34.22 8.67
C MET A 1 27.60 33.13 7.64
N ALA A 2 27.01 32.01 8.02
CA ALA A 2 26.67 30.95 7.09
C ALA A 2 25.23 31.19 6.60
N ASN A 3 25.05 31.55 5.33
CA ASN A 3 23.71 31.67 4.75
C ASN A 3 23.10 30.28 4.66
N ARG A 4 21.96 30.07 5.33
CA ARG A 4 21.20 28.83 5.23
C ARG A 4 20.33 28.85 3.97
N LEU A 5 20.41 27.79 3.16
CA LEU A 5 19.56 27.63 2.00
C LEU A 5 18.19 27.06 2.42
N LEU A 6 17.14 27.62 1.85
CA LEU A 6 15.79 27.06 1.88
C LEU A 6 15.49 26.48 0.51
N PHE A 7 15.09 25.21 0.50
CA PHE A 7 14.67 24.48 -0.68
C PHE A 7 13.15 24.38 -0.70
N GLN A 8 12.54 24.68 -1.85
CA GLN A 8 11.11 24.55 -2.08
C GLN A 8 10.87 23.86 -3.42
N LEU A 9 9.83 23.03 -3.50
CA LEU A 9 9.33 22.49 -4.76
C LEU A 9 8.09 23.27 -5.17
N GLU A 10 8.13 23.87 -6.36
CA GLU A 10 6.93 24.27 -7.08
C GLU A 10 6.38 23.04 -7.82
N ILE A 11 5.15 22.66 -7.50
CA ILE A 11 4.47 21.49 -8.05
C ILE A 11 3.38 21.97 -9.00
N ASP A 12 3.47 21.59 -10.27
CA ASP A 12 2.42 21.76 -11.27
C ASP A 12 1.81 20.38 -11.57
N GLY A 13 0.52 20.21 -11.23
CA GLY A 13 -0.20 18.95 -11.31
C GLY A 13 -1.61 19.13 -11.89
N PRO A 14 -2.28 18.04 -12.27
CA PRO A 14 -3.55 18.08 -13.00
C PRO A 14 -4.72 18.73 -12.23
N GLU A 15 -4.67 18.71 -10.90
CA GLU A 15 -5.75 19.25 -10.06
C GLU A 15 -5.48 20.69 -9.59
N ARG A 16 -4.22 21.00 -9.25
CA ARG A 16 -3.79 22.32 -8.77
C ARG A 16 -2.27 22.44 -8.79
N ALA A 17 -1.79 23.68 -8.78
CA ALA A 17 -0.41 23.99 -8.45
C ALA A 17 -0.26 24.23 -6.94
N GLU A 18 0.84 23.76 -6.36
CA GLU A 18 1.15 23.95 -4.94
C GLU A 18 2.66 24.10 -4.72
N THR A 19 3.07 24.50 -3.51
CA THR A 19 4.48 24.65 -3.15
C THR A 19 4.75 23.94 -1.85
N LEU A 20 5.83 23.16 -1.81
CA LEU A 20 6.25 22.38 -0.64
C LEU A 20 7.66 22.78 -0.21
N ALA A 21 7.84 23.10 1.08
CA ALA A 21 9.17 23.28 1.64
C ALA A 21 9.87 21.93 1.86
N LEU A 22 11.15 21.86 1.49
CA LEU A 22 12.01 20.70 1.71
C LEU A 22 12.91 20.94 2.94
N PRO A 23 12.53 20.46 4.13
CA PRO A 23 13.41 20.55 5.31
C PRO A 23 14.64 19.63 5.16
N PRO A 24 15.71 19.87 5.94
CA PRO A 24 16.82 18.92 6.03
C PRO A 24 16.32 17.53 6.43
N GLY A 25 16.80 16.49 5.76
CA GLY A 25 16.33 15.11 5.92
C GLY A 25 15.72 14.55 4.64
N VAL A 26 14.81 13.61 4.78
CA VAL A 26 14.20 12.87 3.67
C VAL A 26 12.78 13.35 3.45
N THR A 27 12.47 13.80 2.23
CA THR A 27 11.12 14.05 1.73
C THR A 27 10.74 12.95 0.74
N ARG A 28 9.65 12.24 0.99
CA ARG A 28 9.14 11.12 0.19
C ARG A 28 8.03 11.59 -0.75
N LEU A 29 8.07 11.12 -1.99
CA LEU A 29 7.11 11.47 -3.03
C LEU A 29 6.43 10.19 -3.56
N GLY A 30 5.10 10.21 -3.68
CA GLY A 30 4.38 9.06 -4.23
C GLY A 30 2.86 9.18 -4.18
N ARG A 31 2.18 8.19 -4.76
CA ARG A 31 0.72 8.22 -5.00
C ARG A 31 -0.14 8.04 -3.74
N VAL A 32 0.35 7.34 -2.73
CA VAL A 32 -0.46 6.98 -1.55
C VAL A 32 -0.24 7.94 -0.40
N ALA A 33 -1.27 8.09 0.43
CA ALA A 33 -1.19 8.76 1.72
C ALA A 33 -0.05 8.18 2.59
N GLY A 34 0.69 9.08 3.25
CA GLY A 34 1.87 8.76 4.07
C GLY A 34 3.22 9.07 3.42
N ASN A 35 3.23 9.56 2.18
CA ASN A 35 4.37 10.30 1.64
C ASN A 35 4.29 11.77 2.09
N ASP A 36 5.44 12.43 2.19
CA ASP A 36 5.49 13.86 2.54
C ASP A 36 4.90 14.73 1.42
N LEU A 37 5.00 14.28 0.16
CA LEU A 37 4.29 14.80 -1.00
C LEU A 37 3.45 13.69 -1.65
N GLU A 38 2.13 13.78 -1.49
CA GLU A 38 1.18 12.89 -2.12
C GLU A 38 0.85 13.36 -3.55
N LEU A 39 1.07 12.48 -4.53
CA LEU A 39 0.87 12.73 -5.96
C LEU A 39 -0.18 11.73 -6.49
N PRO A 40 -1.48 11.92 -6.21
CA PRO A 40 -2.54 10.93 -6.38
C PRO A 40 -2.90 10.69 -7.86
N HIS A 41 -2.05 9.98 -8.59
CA HIS A 41 -2.28 9.65 -9.99
C HIS A 41 -1.74 8.28 -10.35
N HIS A 42 -2.48 7.48 -11.12
CA HIS A 42 -2.16 6.08 -11.40
C HIS A 42 -0.82 5.84 -12.13
N PHE A 43 -0.27 6.84 -12.84
CA PHE A 43 1.09 6.79 -13.39
C PHE A 43 2.21 7.00 -12.34
N VAL A 44 1.85 7.38 -11.12
CA VAL A 44 2.76 7.55 -9.99
C VAL A 44 2.70 6.32 -9.09
N SER A 45 3.86 5.87 -8.63
CA SER A 45 3.98 4.68 -7.78
C SER A 45 3.68 5.05 -6.33
N GLY A 46 3.23 4.10 -5.51
CA GLY A 46 2.90 4.36 -4.11
C GLY A 46 4.06 5.02 -3.34
N ARG A 47 5.29 4.55 -3.56
CA ARG A 47 6.54 5.24 -3.18
C ARG A 47 7.36 5.38 -4.45
N HIS A 48 7.38 6.57 -5.05
CA HIS A 48 7.92 6.76 -6.40
C HIS A 48 9.37 7.24 -6.36
N ALA A 49 9.63 8.29 -5.60
CA ALA A 49 10.95 8.87 -5.44
C ALA A 49 11.13 9.43 -4.03
N GLN A 50 12.36 9.77 -3.68
CA GLN A 50 12.66 10.55 -2.49
C GLN A 50 13.66 11.64 -2.82
N ILE A 51 13.57 12.75 -2.09
CA ILE A 51 14.56 13.82 -2.10
C ILE A 51 15.20 13.86 -0.72
N VAL A 52 16.52 13.85 -0.68
CA VAL A 52 17.28 14.01 0.55
C VAL A 52 17.97 15.37 0.48
N CYS A 53 17.69 16.23 1.45
CA CYS A 53 18.31 17.55 1.55
C CYS A 53 19.17 17.65 2.81
N ASP A 54 20.31 18.31 2.69
CA ASP A 54 21.08 18.83 3.83
C ASP A 54 20.98 20.36 3.86
N GLU A 55 21.82 21.03 4.64
CA GLU A 55 21.80 22.50 4.75
C GLU A 55 22.26 23.23 3.47
N SER A 56 22.80 22.50 2.49
CA SER A 56 23.51 23.03 1.33
C SER A 56 23.07 22.45 -0.02
N SER A 57 22.47 21.25 -0.06
CA SER A 57 22.15 20.55 -1.29
C SER A 57 20.94 19.61 -1.15
N CYS A 58 20.30 19.30 -2.28
CA CYS A 58 19.24 18.29 -2.37
C CYS A 58 19.57 17.26 -3.46
N VAL A 59 19.26 16.00 -3.20
CA VAL A 59 19.49 14.88 -4.13
C VAL A 59 18.22 14.07 -4.28
N LEU A 60 17.78 13.88 -5.52
CA LEU A 60 16.64 13.03 -5.88
C LEU A 60 17.09 11.60 -6.15
N THR A 61 16.29 10.62 -5.75
CA THR A 61 16.47 9.21 -6.12
C THR A 61 15.12 8.59 -6.47
N ASP A 62 14.99 8.03 -7.68
CA ASP A 62 13.85 7.19 -8.05
C ASP A 62 13.94 5.83 -7.34
N LEU A 63 12.85 5.38 -6.71
CA LEU A 63 12.84 4.19 -5.85
C LEU A 63 12.50 2.89 -6.60
N GLY A 64 12.66 2.84 -7.92
CA GLY A 64 12.24 1.72 -8.75
C GLY A 64 10.79 1.88 -9.20
N SER A 65 10.41 3.11 -9.56
CA SER A 65 9.05 3.38 -9.99
C SER A 65 8.70 2.68 -11.31
N THR A 66 7.41 2.35 -11.49
CA THR A 66 6.93 1.57 -12.64
C THR A 66 7.10 2.33 -13.96
N ASN A 67 6.81 3.63 -13.96
CA ASN A 67 6.88 4.47 -15.16
C ASN A 67 8.20 5.26 -15.26
N GLY A 68 8.96 5.35 -14.16
CA GLY A 68 10.21 6.09 -14.05
C GLY A 68 10.01 7.57 -13.75
N THR A 69 11.09 8.18 -13.27
CA THR A 69 11.24 9.63 -13.08
C THR A 69 12.08 10.23 -14.22
N VAL A 70 11.71 11.41 -14.71
CA VAL A 70 12.50 12.14 -15.73
C VAL A 70 13.00 13.44 -15.11
N VAL A 71 14.29 13.75 -15.28
CA VAL A 71 14.93 14.97 -14.75
C VAL A 71 15.53 15.74 -15.92
N ASP A 72 15.12 17.00 -16.11
CA ASP A 72 15.52 17.86 -17.23
C ASP A 72 15.36 17.22 -18.63
N GLY A 73 14.34 16.38 -18.77
CA GLY A 73 14.04 15.66 -20.02
C GLY A 73 14.75 14.32 -20.19
N GLU A 74 15.68 13.95 -19.29
CA GLU A 74 16.36 12.66 -19.30
C GLU A 74 15.76 11.69 -18.28
N LYS A 75 15.50 10.45 -18.69
CA LYS A 75 14.97 9.44 -17.78
C LYS A 75 16.04 9.04 -16.76
N LEU A 76 15.75 9.21 -15.48
CA LEU A 76 16.65 8.85 -14.40
C LEU A 76 16.68 7.32 -14.23
N PRO A 77 17.85 6.68 -14.23
CA PRO A 77 17.94 5.27 -13.89
C PRO A 77 17.47 5.02 -12.44
N PRO A 78 16.72 3.94 -12.17
CA PRO A 78 16.28 3.61 -10.82
C PRO A 78 17.44 3.56 -9.83
N GLN A 79 17.18 3.97 -8.59
CA GLN A 79 18.12 3.94 -7.46
C GLN A 79 19.43 4.70 -7.68
N THR A 80 19.48 5.59 -8.69
CA THR A 80 20.65 6.41 -8.98
C THR A 80 20.44 7.81 -8.42
N PRO A 81 21.27 8.28 -7.46
CA PRO A 81 21.16 9.62 -6.92
C PRO A 81 21.45 10.69 -7.97
N ARG A 82 20.55 11.66 -8.12
CA ARG A 82 20.67 12.81 -9.02
C ARG A 82 20.64 14.10 -8.22
N PRO A 83 21.74 14.86 -8.16
CA PRO A 83 21.74 16.18 -7.54
C PRO A 83 20.71 17.09 -8.21
N LEU A 84 19.95 17.81 -7.39
CA LEU A 84 19.03 18.84 -7.85
C LEU A 84 19.69 20.22 -7.67
N THR A 85 19.53 21.08 -8.67
CA THR A 85 19.99 22.47 -8.65
C THR A 85 18.81 23.42 -8.87
N GLU A 86 19.01 24.72 -8.62
CA GLU A 86 17.98 25.73 -8.88
C GLU A 86 17.39 25.59 -10.29
N GLY A 87 16.06 25.51 -10.38
CA GLY A 87 15.33 25.38 -11.64
C GLY A 87 15.30 23.97 -12.25
N THR A 88 15.91 22.96 -11.60
CA THR A 88 15.86 21.56 -12.07
C THR A 88 14.41 21.10 -12.15
N ALA A 89 14.00 20.59 -13.32
CA ALA A 89 12.64 20.13 -13.56
C ALA A 89 12.55 18.60 -13.48
N VAL A 90 11.76 18.11 -12.53
CA VAL A 90 11.51 16.70 -12.29
C VAL A 90 10.09 16.36 -12.72
N GLN A 91 9.94 15.42 -13.64
CA GLN A 91 8.65 14.94 -14.14
C GLN A 91 8.36 13.55 -13.54
N ILE A 92 7.21 13.44 -12.87
CA ILE A 92 6.71 12.20 -12.28
C ILE A 92 5.25 12.03 -12.72
N GLY A 93 5.00 11.13 -13.68
CA GLY A 93 3.68 11.03 -14.32
C GLY A 93 3.23 12.39 -14.89
N PRO A 94 2.00 12.87 -14.56
CA PRO A 94 1.52 14.17 -15.03
C PRO A 94 2.10 15.35 -14.22
N TYR A 95 2.82 15.12 -13.13
CA TYR A 95 3.34 16.18 -12.27
C TYR A 95 4.70 16.67 -12.76
N ARG A 96 4.85 17.99 -12.79
CA ARG A 96 6.12 18.68 -13.02
C ARG A 96 6.51 19.42 -11.74
N LEU A 97 7.66 19.06 -11.19
CA LEU A 97 8.22 19.61 -9.96
C LEU A 97 9.45 20.43 -10.29
N VAL A 98 9.54 21.67 -9.81
CA VAL A 98 10.70 22.54 -10.05
C VAL A 98 11.31 22.95 -8.72
N LEU A 99 12.62 22.73 -8.56
CA LEU A 99 13.33 23.14 -7.34
C LEU A 99 13.59 24.65 -7.36
N ARG A 100 13.22 25.32 -6.26
CA ARG A 100 13.55 26.70 -5.92
C ARG A 100 14.43 26.75 -4.68
N VAL A 101 15.41 27.63 -4.69
CA VAL A 101 16.45 27.81 -3.69
C VAL A 101 16.50 29.29 -3.33
N SER A 102 16.31 29.59 -2.05
CA SER A 102 16.39 30.94 -1.51
C SER A 102 17.33 30.97 -0.31
N THR A 103 18.06 32.07 -0.13
CA THR A 103 18.90 32.26 1.07
C THR A 103 18.11 33.00 2.13
N VAL A 104 18.12 32.50 3.37
CA VAL A 104 17.64 33.27 4.52
C VAL A 104 18.85 33.84 5.24
N ALA A 105 18.89 35.17 5.35
CA ALA A 105 19.80 35.84 6.27
C ALA A 105 19.30 35.59 7.70
N GLU A 106 20.16 35.03 8.54
CA GLU A 106 19.88 34.82 9.96
C GLU A 106 19.61 36.18 10.63
N PRO A 107 18.44 36.40 11.28
CA PRO A 107 18.20 37.64 12.00
C PRO A 107 19.12 37.69 13.23
N GLU A 108 19.86 38.79 13.41
CA GLU A 108 20.62 39.05 14.65
C GLU A 108 19.67 39.00 15.86
N PRO A 109 20.06 38.37 16.99
CA PRO A 109 19.18 38.22 18.14
C PRO A 109 18.95 39.56 18.85
N GLU A 110 17.71 40.06 18.80
CA GLU A 110 17.24 41.15 19.68
C GLU A 110 16.95 40.63 21.12
N PRO A 111 17.14 41.45 22.17
CA PRO A 111 17.15 41.01 23.56
C PRO A 111 15.73 40.81 24.16
N GLU A 112 15.55 39.73 24.92
CA GLU A 112 14.35 39.41 25.71
C GLU A 112 14.10 40.41 26.87
N PRO A 113 12.84 40.75 27.21
CA PRO A 113 12.51 41.41 28.47
C PRO A 113 12.07 40.43 29.56
N GLU A 114 12.46 40.81 30.78
CA GLU A 114 12.47 40.10 32.06
C GLU A 114 11.09 39.99 32.78
N ALA A 115 10.89 38.80 33.34
CA ALA A 115 9.98 38.26 34.38
C ALA A 115 9.02 39.13 35.24
N ALA A 116 7.91 38.48 35.65
CA ALA A 116 7.42 38.47 37.05
C ALA A 116 6.57 37.20 37.37
N PRO A 117 6.50 36.71 38.64
CA PRO A 117 6.54 35.26 38.97
C PRO A 117 5.34 34.77 39.87
N PRO A 118 5.42 33.71 40.72
CA PRO A 118 4.80 32.37 40.49
C PRO A 118 3.93 31.86 41.68
N ILE A 119 3.88 30.53 41.94
CA ILE A 119 3.43 29.74 43.14
C ILE A 119 2.24 28.79 42.75
N VAL A 120 2.24 27.46 42.96
CA VAL A 120 2.54 26.70 44.19
C VAL A 120 3.19 25.31 43.94
N VAL A 121 3.94 24.91 44.96
CA VAL A 121 4.93 23.83 45.19
C VAL A 121 4.37 22.39 45.22
N ALA A 122 5.23 21.45 44.80
CA ALA A 122 5.26 20.01 45.12
C ALA A 122 5.54 19.74 46.64
N PRO A 123 5.79 18.51 47.12
CA PRO A 123 7.06 17.76 46.89
C PRO A 123 6.81 16.24 46.79
N SER A 124 7.71 15.28 46.61
CA SER A 124 9.18 15.07 46.52
C SER A 124 9.31 13.60 46.06
N ALA A 125 10.39 13.00 45.57
CA ALA A 125 11.79 13.31 45.28
C ALA A 125 12.41 12.00 44.73
N GLY A 126 13.56 12.09 44.05
CA GLY A 126 14.47 10.96 43.80
C GLY A 126 14.54 10.57 42.31
N GLU A 127 15.34 11.20 41.44
CA GLU A 127 16.79 10.94 41.19
C GLU A 127 17.02 9.46 40.76
N VAL A 128 17.70 9.04 39.68
CA VAL A 128 18.87 9.51 38.91
C VAL A 128 18.93 8.69 37.58
N MET A 129 19.49 9.21 36.49
CA MET A 129 19.98 8.40 35.32
C MET A 129 21.42 7.91 35.61
N PRO A 130 21.99 6.81 35.03
CA PRO A 130 22.57 6.89 33.67
C PRO A 130 22.80 5.57 32.84
N ALA A 131 23.00 5.75 31.52
CA ALA A 131 23.96 5.12 30.58
C ALA A 131 24.08 3.58 30.32
N SER A 132 24.10 3.20 29.02
CA SER A 132 25.22 2.50 28.30
C SER A 132 24.83 1.41 27.25
N SER A 133 25.06 1.74 25.96
CA SER A 133 25.53 1.02 24.71
C SER A 133 25.74 -0.52 24.63
N PRO A 134 26.11 -1.19 23.47
CA PRO A 134 26.02 -1.01 21.99
C PRO A 134 25.52 -2.33 21.24
N PRO A 135 26.09 -2.85 20.11
CA PRO A 135 25.87 -2.59 18.66
C PRO A 135 25.31 -3.77 17.77
N ILE A 136 24.81 -3.47 16.54
CA ILE A 136 24.84 -4.25 15.23
C ILE A 136 24.05 -5.61 15.19
N PRO A 137 23.52 -6.24 14.07
CA PRO A 137 23.77 -6.12 12.60
C PRO A 137 22.52 -6.02 11.65
N VAL A 138 22.63 -5.32 10.50
CA VAL A 138 22.74 -5.82 9.08
C VAL A 138 21.42 -6.28 8.40
N ILE A 139 20.99 -5.49 7.38
CA ILE A 139 20.64 -5.85 5.96
C ILE A 139 19.95 -7.22 5.73
N ALA A 140 18.93 -7.41 4.89
CA ALA A 140 18.06 -6.59 4.02
C ALA A 140 16.93 -7.51 3.50
N THR A 141 15.78 -6.97 3.07
CA THR A 141 14.79 -7.78 2.34
C THR A 141 13.86 -6.94 1.45
N PRO A 142 13.21 -7.55 0.43
CA PRO A 142 12.39 -6.90 -0.62
C PRO A 142 11.16 -6.19 -0.02
N PRO A 143 10.30 -5.49 -0.80
CA PRO A 143 9.01 -5.06 -0.25
C PRO A 143 8.35 -6.29 0.39
N PRO A 144 7.89 -6.19 1.64
CA PRO A 144 7.25 -7.33 2.25
C PRO A 144 6.10 -7.74 1.33
N PRO A 145 5.85 -9.05 1.13
CA PRO A 145 4.58 -9.44 0.58
C PRO A 145 3.50 -8.69 1.36
N PRO A 146 2.42 -8.22 0.71
CA PRO A 146 1.23 -7.76 1.43
C PRO A 146 1.06 -8.60 2.69
N THR A 147 1.02 -7.93 3.84
CA THR A 147 1.02 -8.62 5.13
C THR A 147 -0.04 -9.69 5.06
N PRO A 148 0.33 -10.99 5.20
CA PRO A 148 -0.68 -12.00 5.33
C PRO A 148 -1.61 -11.51 6.44
N PRO A 149 -2.93 -11.52 6.23
CA PRO A 149 -3.86 -11.13 7.26
C PRO A 149 -3.54 -11.96 8.48
N SER A 150 -3.84 -11.40 9.63
CA SER A 150 -3.69 -12.13 10.88
C SER A 150 -4.28 -13.54 10.73
N PRO A 151 -3.66 -14.56 11.37
CA PRO A 151 -4.24 -15.89 11.50
C PRO A 151 -5.73 -15.80 11.79
N PRO A 152 -6.56 -16.80 11.42
CA PRO A 152 -7.96 -16.79 11.83
C PRO A 152 -7.96 -16.63 13.35
N ALA A 153 -8.89 -15.85 13.89
CA ALA A 153 -8.98 -15.70 15.33
C ALA A 153 -9.01 -17.11 15.95
N ILE A 154 -7.94 -17.44 16.67
CA ILE A 154 -7.85 -18.61 17.55
C ILE A 154 -9.13 -18.57 18.41
N PRO A 155 -9.77 -19.73 18.67
CA PRO A 155 -11.05 -19.79 19.38
C PRO A 155 -11.11 -18.80 20.54
N ALA A 156 -12.28 -18.18 20.73
CA ALA A 156 -12.54 -16.99 21.55
C ALA A 156 -12.10 -17.02 23.03
N ASP A 157 -11.43 -18.08 23.48
CA ASP A 157 -10.87 -18.22 24.81
C ASP A 157 -9.33 -18.18 24.77
N PRO A 158 -8.69 -17.08 25.22
CA PRO A 158 -7.24 -16.97 25.31
C PRO A 158 -6.61 -17.96 26.31
N ALA A 159 -7.41 -18.68 27.12
CA ALA A 159 -6.93 -19.74 28.01
C ALA A 159 -6.94 -21.14 27.39
N ALA A 160 -7.67 -21.33 26.27
CA ALA A 160 -7.81 -22.63 25.63
C ALA A 160 -6.74 -22.80 24.53
N PRO A 161 -5.79 -23.75 24.67
CA PRO A 161 -4.85 -24.03 23.62
C PRO A 161 -5.60 -24.54 22.36
N PRO A 162 -5.09 -24.29 21.14
CA PRO A 162 -5.70 -24.79 19.92
C PRO A 162 -5.90 -26.32 19.99
N PRO A 163 -6.88 -26.89 19.27
CA PRO A 163 -7.17 -28.32 19.33
C PRO A 163 -5.90 -29.17 19.11
N GLY A 164 -5.50 -29.95 20.11
CA GLY A 164 -4.31 -30.81 20.07
C GLY A 164 -3.08 -30.29 20.84
N LEU A 165 -3.14 -29.08 21.39
CA LEU A 165 -2.05 -28.51 22.19
C LEU A 165 -2.41 -28.54 23.67
N THR A 166 -1.42 -28.84 24.50
CA THR A 166 -1.48 -28.64 25.95
C THR A 166 -0.43 -27.60 26.33
N HIS A 167 -0.65 -26.87 27.43
CA HIS A 167 0.34 -25.93 28.00
C HIS A 167 1.66 -26.60 28.44
N HIS A 168 1.80 -27.90 28.22
CA HIS A 168 2.94 -28.76 28.57
C HIS A 168 3.46 -29.54 27.35
N SER A 169 3.33 -28.98 26.15
CA SER A 169 3.95 -29.57 24.96
C SER A 169 5.47 -29.61 25.13
N GLU A 170 6.04 -30.81 25.11
CA GLU A 170 7.49 -31.06 25.10
C GLU A 170 7.98 -31.35 23.67
N ARG A 171 7.26 -30.84 22.66
CA ARG A 171 7.47 -31.24 21.26
C ARG A 171 8.89 -30.93 20.80
N LEU A 172 9.40 -29.72 21.04
CA LEU A 172 10.77 -29.32 20.69
C LEU A 172 11.81 -30.04 21.56
N LEU A 173 11.49 -30.35 22.81
CA LEU A 173 12.39 -31.11 23.69
C LEU A 173 12.65 -32.51 23.13
N ASN A 174 11.64 -33.14 22.52
CA ASN A 174 11.76 -34.46 21.88
C ASN A 174 12.72 -34.49 20.68
N TYR A 175 13.04 -33.34 20.07
CA TYR A 175 14.05 -33.25 19.02
C TYR A 175 15.49 -33.15 19.56
N LEU A 176 15.67 -32.97 20.86
CA LEU A 176 16.99 -32.87 21.48
C LEU A 176 17.45 -34.20 22.09
N PRO A 177 18.78 -34.46 22.13
CA PRO A 177 19.34 -35.58 22.88
C PRO A 177 18.93 -35.56 24.36
N ALA A 178 18.80 -36.75 24.96
CA ALA A 178 18.34 -36.94 26.34
C ALA A 178 19.10 -36.13 27.40
N ILE A 179 20.38 -35.79 27.16
CA ILE A 179 21.18 -34.96 28.08
C ILE A 179 20.62 -33.54 28.29
N TYR A 180 19.78 -33.06 27.38
CA TYR A 180 19.13 -31.75 27.45
C TYR A 180 17.71 -31.81 28.04
N HIS A 181 17.20 -33.00 28.37
CA HIS A 181 15.85 -33.21 28.89
C HIS A 181 15.78 -32.82 30.38
N THR A 182 15.75 -31.52 30.61
CA THR A 182 15.65 -30.90 31.94
C THR A 182 14.39 -30.04 32.03
N ASP A 183 13.84 -29.87 33.23
CA ASP A 183 12.66 -29.02 33.46
C ASP A 183 12.88 -27.58 32.97
N PHE A 184 14.07 -27.03 33.20
CA PHE A 184 14.45 -25.72 32.69
C PHE A 184 14.38 -25.67 31.15
N MET A 185 14.95 -26.68 30.47
CA MET A 185 14.94 -26.73 29.01
C MET A 185 13.51 -26.86 28.46
N ALA A 186 12.67 -27.69 29.08
CA ALA A 186 11.25 -27.84 28.71
C ALA A 186 10.51 -26.49 28.78
N ARG A 187 10.65 -25.77 29.90
CA ARG A 187 10.03 -24.44 30.09
C ARG A 187 10.60 -23.38 29.17
N PHE A 188 11.92 -23.39 28.95
CA PHE A 188 12.59 -22.47 28.04
C PHE A 188 12.11 -22.65 26.60
N LEU A 189 12.07 -23.89 26.11
CA LEU A 189 11.57 -24.21 24.77
C LEU A 189 10.07 -23.95 24.63
N GLY A 190 9.29 -24.14 25.70
CA GLY A 190 7.86 -23.83 25.72
C GLY A 190 7.53 -22.37 25.34
N ILE A 191 8.41 -21.41 25.66
CA ILE A 191 8.27 -20.00 25.22
C ILE A 191 8.30 -19.94 23.69
N PHE A 192 9.29 -20.57 23.06
CA PHE A 192 9.41 -20.62 21.61
C PHE A 192 8.27 -21.41 20.96
N GLU A 193 7.85 -22.54 21.56
CA GLU A 193 6.71 -23.30 21.08
C GLU A 193 5.44 -22.45 21.05
N SER A 194 5.17 -21.66 22.09
CA SER A 194 4.00 -20.77 22.12
C SER A 194 3.99 -19.74 20.99
N ILE A 195 5.17 -19.30 20.53
CA ILE A 195 5.33 -18.31 19.47
C ILE A 195 5.26 -18.99 18.09
N LEU A 196 5.90 -20.15 17.94
CA LEU A 196 6.01 -20.85 16.65
C LEU A 196 4.74 -21.61 16.29
N THR A 197 4.02 -22.14 17.28
CA THR A 197 2.87 -23.01 17.03
C THR A 197 1.76 -22.34 16.19
N PRO A 198 1.36 -21.07 16.46
CA PRO A 198 0.40 -20.38 15.60
C PRO A 198 0.87 -20.21 14.14
N ILE A 199 2.18 -20.04 13.94
CA ILE A 199 2.79 -19.92 12.62
C ILE A 199 2.73 -21.27 11.91
N GLU A 200 3.16 -22.35 12.57
CA GLU A 200 3.09 -23.70 12.02
C GLU A 200 1.66 -24.11 11.67
N TRP A 201 0.70 -23.83 12.55
CA TRP A 201 -0.71 -24.10 12.27
C TRP A 201 -1.20 -23.33 11.04
N THR A 202 -0.78 -22.07 10.89
CA THR A 202 -1.12 -21.27 9.70
C THR A 202 -0.50 -21.85 8.42
N VAL A 203 0.74 -22.34 8.50
CA VAL A 203 1.43 -22.97 7.36
C VAL A 203 0.78 -24.30 6.99
N ASP A 204 0.49 -25.15 7.97
CA ASP A 204 -0.13 -26.46 7.78
C ASP A 204 -1.54 -26.36 7.19
N ASN A 205 -2.24 -25.24 7.43
CA ASN A 205 -3.60 -24.99 6.95
C ASN A 205 -3.67 -23.83 5.94
N PHE A 206 -2.56 -23.53 5.26
CA PHE A 206 -2.49 -22.42 4.31
C PHE A 206 -3.39 -22.64 3.08
N ASP A 207 -3.75 -23.88 2.79
CA ASP A 207 -4.72 -24.23 1.75
C ASP A 207 -6.11 -23.60 2.00
N LEU A 208 -6.53 -23.46 3.26
CA LEU A 208 -7.79 -22.79 3.63
C LEU A 208 -7.80 -21.30 3.29
N TYR A 209 -6.62 -20.68 3.19
CA TYR A 209 -6.49 -19.29 2.77
C TYR A 209 -6.69 -19.13 1.26
N LEU A 210 -6.36 -20.15 0.47
CA LEU A 210 -6.48 -20.09 -0.99
C LEU A 210 -7.92 -20.33 -1.48
N ASP A 211 -8.75 -20.96 -0.65
CA ASP A 211 -10.15 -21.17 -0.95
C ASP A 211 -11.01 -19.96 -0.54
N SER A 212 -11.67 -19.35 -1.52
CA SER A 212 -12.58 -18.22 -1.32
C SER A 212 -13.74 -18.51 -0.35
N SER A 213 -14.10 -19.77 -0.12
CA SER A 213 -15.21 -20.13 0.78
C SER A 213 -14.78 -20.19 2.26
N SER A 214 -13.53 -20.59 2.52
CA SER A 214 -13.00 -20.82 3.87
C SER A 214 -12.03 -19.74 4.34
N ALA A 215 -11.43 -18.96 3.43
CA ALA A 215 -10.49 -17.90 3.76
C ALA A 215 -11.09 -16.84 4.71
N PRO A 216 -10.32 -16.22 5.61
CA PRO A 216 -10.80 -15.10 6.43
C PRO A 216 -11.29 -13.92 5.57
N ALA A 217 -12.33 -13.20 6.03
CA ALA A 217 -12.92 -12.08 5.28
C ALA A 217 -11.89 -10.97 4.95
N ASP A 218 -10.98 -10.70 5.88
CA ASP A 218 -9.91 -9.72 5.72
C ASP A 218 -8.81 -10.18 4.74
N PHE A 219 -8.77 -11.48 4.39
CA PHE A 219 -7.86 -11.99 3.36
C PHE A 219 -8.37 -11.81 1.94
N LEU A 220 -9.68 -11.71 1.75
CA LEU A 220 -10.28 -11.67 0.43
C LEU A 220 -9.70 -10.54 -0.45
N PRO A 221 -9.46 -9.30 0.05
CA PRO A 221 -8.87 -8.24 -0.77
C PRO A 221 -7.47 -8.59 -1.28
N TRP A 222 -6.71 -9.34 -0.49
CA TRP A 222 -5.40 -9.82 -0.91
C TRP A 222 -5.49 -10.85 -2.03
N LEU A 223 -6.37 -11.83 -1.90
CA LEU A 223 -6.65 -12.80 -2.96
C LEU A 223 -7.12 -12.11 -4.24
N ALA A 224 -7.97 -11.08 -4.14
CA ALA A 224 -8.45 -10.33 -5.30
C ALA A 224 -7.31 -9.66 -6.08
N ASN A 225 -6.27 -9.18 -5.39
CA ASN A 225 -5.10 -8.57 -6.02
C ASN A 225 -4.34 -9.55 -6.94
N TRP A 226 -4.36 -10.85 -6.67
CA TRP A 226 -3.73 -11.86 -7.54
C TRP A 226 -4.38 -11.91 -8.93
N TYR A 227 -5.66 -11.58 -9.00
CA TYR A 227 -6.43 -11.53 -10.24
C TYR A 227 -6.48 -10.13 -10.85
N ALA A 228 -5.71 -9.18 -10.31
CA ALA A 228 -5.77 -7.75 -10.64
C ALA A 228 -7.18 -7.14 -10.44
N MET A 229 -7.88 -7.58 -9.40
CA MET A 229 -9.24 -7.16 -9.08
C MET A 229 -9.29 -6.37 -7.76
N SER A 230 -10.27 -5.48 -7.66
CA SER A 230 -10.56 -4.69 -6.46
C SER A 230 -12.02 -4.84 -6.08
N PHE A 231 -12.32 -4.95 -4.79
CA PHE A 231 -13.70 -4.96 -4.30
C PHE A 231 -14.24 -3.55 -4.11
N ASP A 232 -15.52 -3.38 -4.43
CA ASP A 232 -16.27 -2.21 -4.02
C ASP A 232 -16.58 -2.32 -2.51
N THR A 233 -16.54 -1.18 -1.82
CA THR A 233 -16.84 -1.11 -0.38
C THR A 233 -18.29 -1.49 -0.07
N SER A 234 -19.20 -1.34 -1.04
CA SER A 234 -20.61 -1.75 -0.95
C SER A 234 -20.83 -3.27 -0.99
N TRP A 235 -19.83 -4.06 -1.38
CA TRP A 235 -20.01 -5.51 -1.49
C TRP A 235 -20.05 -6.17 -0.12
N SER A 236 -21.10 -6.99 0.08
CA SER A 236 -21.15 -7.96 1.16
C SER A 236 -20.06 -9.03 1.01
N GLU A 237 -19.66 -9.65 2.12
CA GLU A 237 -18.67 -10.73 2.11
C GLU A 237 -19.08 -11.87 1.16
N THR A 238 -20.35 -12.26 1.16
CA THR A 238 -20.89 -13.30 0.28
C THR A 238 -20.68 -12.98 -1.19
N GLN A 239 -20.86 -11.72 -1.61
CA GLN A 239 -20.62 -11.28 -2.98
C GLN A 239 -19.13 -11.35 -3.32
N ARG A 240 -18.25 -10.93 -2.40
CA ARG A 240 -16.79 -11.02 -2.58
C ARG A 240 -16.33 -12.46 -2.77
N ARG A 241 -16.84 -13.38 -1.95
CA ARG A 241 -16.53 -14.82 -2.03
C ARG A 241 -17.06 -15.43 -3.33
N ALA A 242 -18.32 -15.16 -3.70
CA ALA A 242 -18.91 -15.65 -4.94
C ALA A 242 -18.13 -15.18 -6.18
N PHE A 243 -17.67 -13.92 -6.17
CA PHE A 243 -16.84 -13.40 -7.25
C PHE A 243 -15.46 -14.06 -7.31
N LEU A 244 -14.79 -14.24 -6.16
CA LEU A 244 -13.49 -14.92 -6.11
C LEU A 244 -13.58 -16.40 -6.51
N ALA A 245 -14.69 -17.08 -6.20
CA ALA A 245 -14.91 -18.46 -6.61
C ALA A 245 -14.90 -18.64 -8.14
N GLU A 246 -15.27 -17.59 -8.90
CA GLU A 246 -15.28 -17.60 -10.36
C GLU A 246 -14.07 -16.86 -10.98
N ALA A 247 -13.22 -16.26 -10.16
CA ALA A 247 -12.11 -15.41 -10.60
C ALA A 247 -11.18 -16.10 -11.60
N TYR A 248 -10.84 -17.37 -11.35
CA TYR A 248 -9.98 -18.15 -12.23
C TYR A 248 -10.58 -18.29 -13.65
N ASP A 249 -11.85 -18.69 -13.74
CA ASP A 249 -12.53 -18.87 -15.02
C ASP A 249 -12.71 -17.56 -15.78
N LEU A 250 -12.99 -16.48 -15.06
CA LEU A 250 -13.11 -15.13 -15.61
C LEU A 250 -11.77 -14.64 -16.16
N TYR A 251 -10.68 -14.84 -15.41
CA TYR A 251 -9.35 -14.47 -15.84
C TYR A 251 -8.89 -15.28 -17.06
N ALA A 252 -9.13 -16.59 -17.08
CA ALA A 252 -8.79 -17.46 -18.20
C ALA A 252 -9.54 -17.10 -19.49
N ARG A 253 -10.75 -16.53 -19.38
CA ARG A 253 -11.62 -16.15 -20.50
C ARG A 253 -11.64 -14.63 -20.75
N ARG A 254 -10.69 -13.88 -20.20
CA ARG A 254 -10.59 -12.42 -20.40
C ARG A 254 -10.59 -12.06 -21.89
N GLY A 255 -11.18 -10.92 -22.23
CA GLY A 255 -11.33 -10.48 -23.62
C GLY A 255 -12.53 -11.09 -24.35
N THR A 256 -13.28 -12.01 -23.72
CA THR A 256 -14.49 -12.59 -24.32
C THR A 256 -15.76 -11.88 -23.84
N ARG A 257 -16.78 -11.83 -24.72
CA ARG A 257 -18.13 -11.39 -24.36
C ARG A 257 -18.67 -12.13 -23.14
N ALA A 258 -18.43 -13.44 -23.05
CA ALA A 258 -18.93 -14.27 -21.97
C ALA A 258 -18.33 -13.88 -20.60
N ALA A 259 -17.02 -13.67 -20.54
CA ALA A 259 -16.36 -13.25 -19.30
C ALA A 259 -16.82 -11.86 -18.86
N LEU A 260 -16.85 -10.89 -19.80
CA LEU A 260 -17.30 -9.53 -19.50
C LEU A 260 -18.75 -9.51 -19.00
N GLN A 261 -19.64 -10.26 -19.66
CA GLN A 261 -21.04 -10.36 -19.26
C GLN A 261 -21.19 -11.00 -17.87
N ARG A 262 -20.36 -11.99 -17.54
CA ARG A 262 -20.42 -12.69 -16.25
C ARG A 262 -19.89 -11.80 -15.11
N VAL A 263 -18.79 -11.10 -15.30
CA VAL A 263 -18.27 -10.12 -14.34
C VAL A 263 -19.32 -9.05 -14.02
N LEU A 264 -19.92 -8.46 -15.05
CA LEU A 264 -20.97 -7.46 -14.88
C LEU A 264 -22.21 -8.05 -14.20
N GLN A 265 -22.55 -9.31 -14.47
CA GLN A 265 -23.65 -10.00 -13.80
C GLN A 265 -23.37 -10.26 -12.31
N ILE A 266 -22.15 -10.63 -11.93
CA ILE A 266 -21.81 -10.82 -10.52
C ILE A 266 -21.86 -9.48 -9.79
N TYR A 267 -21.37 -8.40 -10.42
CA TYR A 267 -21.39 -7.07 -9.82
C TYR A 267 -22.81 -6.49 -9.68
N THR A 268 -23.56 -6.47 -10.77
CA THR A 268 -24.87 -5.80 -10.83
C THR A 268 -26.02 -6.70 -10.41
N GLY A 269 -25.81 -8.02 -10.33
CA GLY A 269 -26.88 -9.01 -10.20
C GLY A 269 -27.70 -9.21 -11.49
N ALA A 270 -27.48 -8.40 -12.53
CA ALA A 270 -28.24 -8.43 -13.77
C ALA A 270 -27.36 -8.75 -14.98
N ARG A 271 -27.91 -9.49 -15.94
CA ARG A 271 -27.18 -9.86 -17.15
C ARG A 271 -27.09 -8.66 -18.10
N ALA A 272 -25.88 -8.18 -18.35
CA ALA A 272 -25.60 -7.15 -19.35
C ALA A 272 -25.86 -7.67 -20.77
N GLU A 273 -26.37 -6.80 -21.66
CA GLU A 273 -26.42 -7.06 -23.09
C GLU A 273 -25.19 -6.44 -23.76
N ILE A 274 -24.38 -7.26 -24.44
CA ILE A 274 -23.19 -6.82 -25.17
C ILE A 274 -23.44 -7.01 -26.65
N VAL A 275 -23.44 -5.92 -27.41
CA VAL A 275 -23.75 -5.91 -28.84
C VAL A 275 -22.56 -5.35 -29.61
N ASP A 276 -22.02 -6.14 -30.53
CA ASP A 276 -21.10 -5.66 -31.55
C ASP A 276 -21.95 -4.97 -32.62
N GLN A 277 -21.73 -3.68 -32.88
CA GLN A 277 -22.45 -2.98 -33.95
C GLN A 277 -22.00 -3.52 -35.31
N GLU A 278 -22.85 -3.39 -36.33
CA GLU A 278 -22.48 -3.73 -37.71
C GLU A 278 -21.22 -2.94 -38.11
N ALA A 279 -20.29 -3.62 -38.79
CA ALA A 279 -18.91 -3.21 -39.05
C ALA A 279 -18.71 -1.87 -39.78
N ASP A 280 -19.80 -1.19 -40.15
CA ASP A 280 -19.80 -0.02 -41.04
C ASP A 280 -19.81 1.32 -40.30
N GLN A 281 -19.98 1.35 -38.97
CA GLN A 281 -20.11 2.61 -38.22
C GLN A 281 -18.98 2.92 -37.24
N ASP A 282 -18.23 1.94 -36.72
CA ASP A 282 -16.94 2.14 -36.03
C ASP A 282 -16.24 0.78 -35.80
N PRO A 283 -15.05 0.54 -36.38
CA PRO A 283 -14.34 -0.72 -36.17
C PRO A 283 -13.89 -0.86 -34.71
N PHE A 284 -14.01 -2.06 -34.16
CA PHE A 284 -13.59 -2.42 -32.78
C PHE A 284 -14.35 -1.72 -31.64
N VAL A 285 -15.56 -1.21 -31.88
CA VAL A 285 -16.42 -0.63 -30.83
C VAL A 285 -17.60 -1.55 -30.54
N PHE A 286 -17.79 -1.93 -29.27
CA PHE A 286 -18.97 -2.67 -28.81
C PHE A 286 -19.81 -1.85 -27.82
N THR A 287 -21.08 -2.17 -27.69
CA THR A 287 -21.98 -1.50 -26.73
C THR A 287 -22.32 -2.44 -25.59
N VAL A 288 -22.12 -1.98 -24.36
CA VAL A 288 -22.55 -2.65 -23.12
C VAL A 288 -23.81 -1.96 -22.62
N ARG A 289 -24.91 -2.70 -22.52
CA ARG A 289 -26.18 -2.21 -21.97
C ARG A 289 -26.47 -2.91 -20.66
N LEU A 290 -26.64 -2.13 -19.60
CA LEU A 290 -27.02 -2.61 -18.28
C LEU A 290 -28.53 -2.37 -18.07
N PRO A 291 -29.32 -3.39 -17.66
CA PRO A 291 -30.77 -3.30 -17.52
C PRO A 291 -31.17 -2.65 -16.18
N MET A 292 -30.53 -1.53 -15.84
CA MET A 292 -30.72 -0.80 -14.59
C MET A 292 -30.29 0.66 -14.74
N PRO A 293 -30.82 1.57 -13.91
CA PRO A 293 -30.44 2.97 -13.95
C PRO A 293 -29.05 3.20 -13.35
N ALA A 294 -28.35 4.22 -13.86
CA ALA A 294 -26.97 4.53 -13.49
C ALA A 294 -26.78 4.91 -12.01
N ASN A 295 -27.84 5.32 -11.31
CA ASN A 295 -27.79 5.72 -9.90
C ASN A 295 -27.74 4.53 -8.91
N GLN A 296 -27.99 3.31 -9.38
CA GLN A 296 -27.98 2.10 -8.52
C GLN A 296 -26.60 1.45 -8.42
N VAL A 297 -25.63 1.91 -9.21
CA VAL A 297 -24.32 1.26 -9.36
C VAL A 297 -23.18 2.27 -9.42
N ASN A 298 -21.99 1.84 -9.01
CA ASN A 298 -20.79 2.65 -9.13
C ASN A 298 -20.28 2.59 -10.58
N ARG A 299 -20.52 3.68 -11.33
CA ARG A 299 -20.11 3.77 -12.74
C ARG A 299 -18.60 3.60 -12.93
N ALA A 300 -17.78 4.21 -12.08
CA ALA A 300 -16.32 4.13 -12.19
C ALA A 300 -15.82 2.69 -12.04
N LEU A 301 -16.43 1.92 -11.14
CA LEU A 301 -16.10 0.51 -10.97
C LEU A 301 -16.53 -0.32 -12.19
N ILE A 302 -17.70 -0.05 -12.77
CA ILE A 302 -18.15 -0.73 -14.01
C ILE A 302 -17.17 -0.48 -15.14
N GLU A 303 -16.77 0.78 -15.34
CA GLU A 303 -15.79 1.16 -16.35
C GLU A 303 -14.46 0.44 -16.12
N GLN A 304 -13.96 0.40 -14.87
CA GLN A 304 -12.77 -0.36 -14.50
C GLN A 304 -12.92 -1.87 -14.78
N LEU A 305 -14.06 -2.49 -14.46
CA LEU A 305 -14.33 -3.90 -14.73
C LEU A 305 -14.35 -4.20 -16.23
N ILE A 306 -14.93 -3.30 -17.03
CA ILE A 306 -14.93 -3.40 -18.49
C ILE A 306 -13.51 -3.25 -19.01
N ASP A 307 -12.75 -2.26 -18.57
CA ASP A 307 -11.37 -2.01 -19.01
C ASP A 307 -10.43 -3.18 -18.70
N MET A 308 -10.62 -3.84 -17.55
CA MET A 308 -9.85 -5.04 -17.17
C MET A 308 -10.17 -6.27 -18.02
N HIS A 309 -11.39 -6.38 -18.54
CA HIS A 309 -11.86 -7.60 -19.25
C HIS A 309 -12.06 -7.41 -20.75
N LYS A 310 -12.02 -6.19 -21.28
CA LYS A 310 -12.10 -5.92 -22.72
C LYS A 310 -10.76 -6.21 -23.40
N PRO A 311 -10.75 -6.61 -24.68
CA PRO A 311 -9.53 -6.63 -25.47
C PRO A 311 -8.88 -5.24 -25.53
N ALA A 312 -7.54 -5.17 -25.51
CA ALA A 312 -6.83 -3.89 -25.48
C ALA A 312 -7.15 -2.97 -26.67
N HIS A 313 -7.44 -3.55 -27.84
CA HIS A 313 -7.75 -2.83 -29.08
C HIS A 313 -9.24 -2.46 -29.23
N ALA A 314 -10.11 -2.92 -28.31
CA ALA A 314 -11.54 -2.68 -28.38
C ALA A 314 -11.94 -1.48 -27.52
N SER A 315 -12.80 -0.63 -28.07
CA SER A 315 -13.46 0.47 -27.37
C SER A 315 -14.90 0.10 -27.04
N TYR A 316 -15.52 0.79 -26.09
CA TYR A 316 -16.88 0.49 -25.69
C TYR A 316 -17.74 1.73 -25.48
N ARG A 317 -19.05 1.54 -25.63
CA ARG A 317 -20.08 2.49 -25.16
C ARG A 317 -20.87 1.85 -24.03
N LEU A 318 -20.97 2.54 -22.90
CA LEU A 318 -21.73 2.07 -21.75
C LEU A 318 -23.10 2.77 -21.71
N LEU A 319 -24.17 2.00 -21.75
CA LEU A 319 -25.54 2.48 -21.69
C LEU A 319 -26.28 1.86 -20.51
N PHE A 320 -27.11 2.66 -19.85
CA PHE A 320 -27.98 2.25 -18.75
C PHE A 320 -29.44 2.31 -19.21
N ALA A 321 -30.29 1.45 -18.66
CA ALA A 321 -31.73 1.56 -18.87
C ALA A 321 -32.22 2.90 -18.27
N GLN A 322 -33.10 3.60 -18.99
CA GLN A 322 -33.79 4.76 -18.42
C GLN A 322 -34.74 4.25 -17.33
N GLY A 323 -34.58 4.79 -16.12
CA GLY A 323 -35.44 4.47 -14.96
C GLY A 323 -36.81 5.13 -15.06
#